data_AF-A0A977L5R1-F1
#
_entry.id   AF-A0A977L5R1-F1
#
_cell.length_a   1.000
_cell.length_b   1.000
_cell.length_c   1.000
_cell.angle_alpha   90.00
_cell.angle_beta   90.00
_cell.angle_gamma   90.00
#
_symmetry.space_group_name_H-M   'P 1'
#
loop_
_entity.id
_entity.type
_entity.pdbx_description
1 polymer ?
#
loop_
_entity_poly.entity_id
_entity_poly.type
_entity_poly.pdbx_seq_one_letter_code
_entity_poly.pdbx_strand_id
1 'polypeptide(L)' 'MKKLIDAIISAKANGNSFQEMNYTMKLMLKGIPVKSITDETPNDPIILEKIYQAAKEFNVMIPSVSSN' A
#
# COMPACT_ATOMS: atom_id res chain seq x y z
N MET A 1 6.74 -2.19 -5.54
CA MET A 1 5.86 -1.60 -4.48
C MET A 1 4.38 -1.54 -4.83
N LYS A 2 3.97 -1.12 -6.04
CA LYS A 2 2.56 -0.92 -6.41
C LYS A 2 1.62 -2.07 -6.01
N LYS A 3 1.99 -3.30 -6.35
CA LYS A 3 1.22 -4.51 -5.98
C LYS A 3 0.92 -4.64 -4.48
N LEU A 4 1.82 -4.18 -3.60
CA LEU A 4 1.60 -4.22 -2.15
C LEU A 4 0.55 -3.18 -1.72
N ILE A 5 0.61 -1.99 -2.30
CA ILE A 5 -0.38 -0.91 -2.07
C ILE A 5 -1.76 -1.36 -2.55
N ASP A 6 -1.83 -1.90 -3.77
CA ASP A 6 -3.08 -2.40 -4.35
C ASP A 6 -3.66 -3.52 -3.48
N ALA A 7 -2.83 -4.46 -3.00
CA ALA A 7 -3.29 -5.52 -2.11
C ALA A 7 -3.91 -4.99 -0.80
N ILE A 8 -3.32 -3.95 -0.19
CA ILE A 8 -3.88 -3.30 1.00
C ILE A 8 -5.24 -2.68 0.67
N ILE A 9 -5.31 -1.91 -0.42
CA ILE A 9 -6.54 -1.20 -0.81
C ILE A 9 -7.65 -2.20 -1.11
N SER A 10 -7.38 -3.21 -1.95
CA SER A 10 -8.37 -4.23 -2.32
C SER A 10 -8.86 -5.01 -1.10
N ALA A 11 -7.96 -5.43 -0.21
CA ALA A 11 -8.33 -6.18 1.00
C ALA A 11 -9.23 -5.37 1.94
N LYS A 12 -9.02 -4.05 2.05
CA LYS A 12 -9.81 -3.20 2.93
C LYS A 12 -11.06 -2.63 2.27
N ALA A 13 -11.06 -2.46 0.96
CA ALA A 13 -12.17 -1.90 0.23
C ALA A 13 -13.26 -2.93 -0.10
N ASN A 14 -12.89 -4.22 -0.28
CA ASN A 14 -13.84 -5.30 -0.55
C ASN A 14 -14.82 -4.96 -1.70
N GLY A 15 -14.30 -4.39 -2.79
CA GLY A 15 -15.09 -3.97 -3.97
C GLY A 15 -15.90 -2.68 -3.82
N ASN A 16 -15.79 -1.98 -2.68
CA ASN A 16 -16.45 -0.69 -2.48
C ASN A 16 -15.55 0.48 -2.90
N SER A 17 -15.94 1.18 -3.96
CA SER A 17 -15.17 2.31 -4.54
C SER A 17 -14.95 3.49 -3.57
N PHE A 18 -15.89 3.76 -2.67
CA PHE A 18 -15.70 4.77 -1.62
C PHE A 18 -14.62 4.34 -0.63
N GLN A 19 -14.57 3.06 -0.28
CA GLN A 19 -13.50 2.53 0.57
C GLN A 19 -12.15 2.50 -0.16
N GLU A 20 -12.11 2.22 -1.46
CA GLU A 20 -10.86 2.33 -2.25
C GLU A 20 -10.25 3.73 -2.14
N MET A 21 -11.08 4.76 -2.33
CA MET A 21 -10.67 6.15 -2.18
C MET A 21 -10.24 6.47 -0.73
N ASN A 22 -11.01 6.02 0.25
CA ASN A 22 -10.70 6.23 1.68
C ASN A 22 -9.34 5.64 2.06
N TYR A 23 -9.06 4.38 1.68
CA TYR A 23 -7.78 3.74 2.00
C TYR A 23 -6.63 4.29 1.17
N THR A 24 -6.86 4.71 -0.08
CA THR A 24 -5.87 5.49 -0.86
C THR A 24 -5.46 6.75 -0.10
N MET A 25 -6.43 7.54 0.38
CA MET A 25 -6.15 8.76 1.13
C MET A 25 -5.44 8.48 2.46
N LYS A 26 -5.84 7.44 3.21
CA LYS A 26 -5.16 7.04 4.45
C LYS A 26 -3.70 6.68 4.23
N LEU A 27 -3.37 5.97 3.15
CA LEU A 27 -1.98 5.64 2.80
C LEU A 27 -1.19 6.90 2.41
N MET A 28 -1.81 7.82 1.66
CA MET A 28 -1.19 9.11 1.33
C MET A 28 -0.90 9.97 2.56
N LEU A 29 -1.80 10.00 3.54
CA LEU A 29 -1.58 10.69 4.82
C LEU A 29 -0.44 10.08 5.65
N LYS A 30 -0.13 8.80 5.43
CA LYS A 30 1.05 8.12 6.00
C LYS A 30 2.33 8.39 5.21
N GLY A 31 2.27 9.24 4.19
CA GLY A 31 3.42 9.61 3.36
C GLY A 31 3.81 8.53 2.34
N ILE A 32 2.86 7.70 1.91
CA ILE A 32 3.03 6.78 0.77
C ILE A 32 2.45 7.49 -0.46
N PRO A 33 3.25 7.83 -1.49
CA PRO A 33 2.78 8.58 -2.64
C PRO A 33 2.03 7.67 -3.64
N VAL A 34 0.90 7.10 -3.22
CA VAL A 34 0.13 6.07 -3.96
C VAL A 34 -0.10 6.44 -5.42
N LYS A 35 -0.50 7.69 -5.70
CA LYS A 35 -0.79 8.16 -7.06
C LYS A 35 0.43 8.27 -7.97
N SER A 36 1.63 8.35 -7.39
CA SER A 36 2.89 8.48 -8.13
C SER A 36 3.62 7.15 -8.30
N ILE A 37 3.22 6.11 -7.56
CA ILE A 37 3.85 4.79 -7.63
C ILE A 37 3.19 3.99 -8.76
N THR A 38 3.98 3.69 -9.77
CA THR A 38 3.63 2.83 -10.91
C THR A 38 4.28 1.45 -10.78
N ASP A 39 3.97 0.54 -11.70
CA ASP A 39 4.63 -0.78 -11.75
C ASP A 39 6.14 -0.69 -12.07
N GLU A 40 6.58 0.42 -12.67
CA GLU A 40 7.98 0.69 -13.03
C GLU A 40 8.75 1.45 -11.93
N THR A 41 8.05 1.94 -10.89
CA THR A 41 8.69 2.67 -9.81
C THR A 41 9.61 1.73 -9.03
N PRO A 42 10.93 2.00 -8.94
CA PRO A 42 11.86 1.15 -8.21
C PRO A 42 11.49 1.11 -6.73
N ASN A 43 11.83 0.00 -6.08
CA ASN A 43 11.56 -0.15 -4.64
C ASN A 43 12.39 0.87 -3.85
N ASP A 44 11.69 1.70 -3.07
CA ASP A 44 12.28 2.61 -2.11
C ASP A 44 12.15 1.98 -0.71
N PRO A 45 13.25 1.76 0.02
CA PRO A 45 13.22 1.15 1.34
C PRO A 45 12.35 1.89 2.37
N ILE A 46 12.34 3.23 2.33
CA ILE A 46 11.58 4.09 3.25
C ILE A 46 10.08 3.95 2.95
N ILE A 47 9.72 3.94 1.67
CA ILE A 47 8.32 3.77 1.26
C ILE A 47 7.84 2.34 1.54
N LEU A 48 8.69 1.34 1.31
CA LEU A 48 8.39 -0.06 1.66
C LEU A 48 8.11 -0.22 3.15
N GLU A 49 8.93 0.36 4.02
CA GLU A 49 8.71 0.30 5.47
C GLU A 49 7.34 0.88 5.84
N LYS A 50 6.98 2.04 5.28
CA LYS A 50 5.66 2.66 5.50
C LYS A 50 4.52 1.78 5.00
N ILE A 51 4.68 1.11 3.85
CA ILE A 51 3.69 0.17 3.31
C ILE A 51 3.49 -1.00 4.29
N TYR A 52 4.57 -1.57 4.82
CA TYR A 52 4.49 -2.67 5.80
C TYR A 52 3.87 -2.24 7.13
N GLN A 53 4.24 -1.05 7.63
CA GLN A 53 3.61 -0.48 8.81
C GLN A 53 2.11 -0.28 8.61
N ALA A 54 1.69 0.29 7.48
CA ALA A 54 0.28 0.47 7.15
C ALA A 54 -0.47 -0.87 7.03
N ALA A 55 0.13 -1.88 6.40
CA ALA A 55 -0.46 -3.21 6.31
C ALA A 55 -0.70 -3.83 7.70
N LYS A 56 0.30 -3.73 8.60
CA LYS A 56 0.18 -4.17 10.00
C LYS A 56 -0.94 -3.44 10.73
N GLU A 57 -0.99 -2.11 10.64
CA GLU A 57 -2.03 -1.31 11.29
C GLU A 57 -3.44 -1.64 10.77
N PHE A 58 -3.58 -1.92 9.48
CA PHE A 58 -4.87 -2.25 8.87
C PHE A 58 -5.26 -3.73 9.00
N ASN A 59 -4.40 -4.52 9.65
CA ASN A 59 -4.49 -5.98 9.78
C ASN A 59 -4.64 -6.67 8.42
N VAL A 60 -3.82 -6.27 7.44
CA VAL A 60 -3.72 -6.89 6.11
C VAL A 60 -2.40 -7.65 6.01
N MET A 61 -2.49 -8.91 5.61
CA MET A 61 -1.30 -9.70 5.27
C MET A 61 -0.87 -9.38 3.83
N ILE A 62 0.35 -8.88 3.67
CA ILE A 62 0.98 -8.68 2.36
C ILE A 62 2.29 -9.47 2.29
N PRO A 63 2.72 -9.94 1.10
CA PRO A 63 3.97 -10.67 0.96
C PRO A 63 5.16 -9.85 1.48
N SER A 64 6.02 -10.46 2.30
CA SER A 64 7.33 -9.88 2.61
C SER A 64 8.20 -9.98 1.36
N VAL A 65 8.73 -8.85 0.87
CA VAL A 65 9.76 -8.90 -0.16
C VAL A 65 11.02 -9.37 0.53
N SER A 66 11.32 -10.67 0.44
CA SER A 66 12.63 -11.19 0.84
C SER A 66 13.67 -10.51 -0.06
N SER A 67 14.63 -9.83 0.55
CA SER A 67 15.83 -9.34 -0.13
C SER A 67 16.58 -10.55 -0.67
N ASN A 68 16.53 -10.77 -1.98
CA ASN A 68 17.53 -11.56 -2.71
C ASN A 68 18.63 -10.62 -3.18
#